data_AF-A0A5C3MUW0-F1
#
_entry.id   AF-A0A5C3MUW0-F1
#
_cell.length_a   1.000
_cell.length_b   1.000
_cell.length_c   1.000
_cell.angle_alpha   90.00
_cell.angle_beta   90.00
_cell.angle_gamma   90.00
#
_symmetry.space_group_name_H-M   'P 1'
#
loop_
_entity.id
_entity.type
_entity.pdbx_description
1 polymer ?
#
loop_
_entity_poly.entity_id
_entity_poly.type
_entity_poly.pdbx_seq_one_letter_code
_entity_poly.pdbx_strand_id
1 'polypeptide(L)'
;MITALPGDILFSIIQTLPIPDLVALGATCKTFHAATEDRSVWVYAMDCILKTIPMPHVSASMPSMSAQELKRRVLQATVLESVWSSVDFLPRNIRSVACKSSVRGARLLPDGRWVIMLIQNGSLELYKTGADAPAAVTLSPGKPVGSVQWVTSLSATYEPLVLLKIDSPTLAISISTT
;
A
#
# COMPACT_ATOMS: atom_id res chain seq x y z
N MET A 1 -23.13 -0.49 34.44
CA MET A 1 -21.76 -0.05 34.11
C MET A 1 -21.29 -0.86 32.91
N ILE A 2 -20.87 -0.21 31.83
CA ILE A 2 -20.51 -0.89 30.57
C ILE A 2 -19.27 -1.79 30.71
N THR A 3 -18.42 -1.51 31.71
CA THR A 3 -17.21 -2.29 32.03
C THR A 3 -17.47 -3.64 32.69
N ALA A 4 -18.72 -3.93 33.08
CA ALA A 4 -19.13 -5.22 33.65
C ALA A 4 -19.59 -6.22 32.58
N LEU A 5 -19.58 -5.82 31.30
CA LEU A 5 -19.97 -6.68 30.20
C LEU A 5 -18.90 -7.76 29.92
N PRO A 6 -19.31 -8.95 29.42
CA PRO A 6 -18.37 -9.96 28.93
C PRO A 6 -17.46 -9.41 27.83
N GLY A 7 -16.23 -9.95 27.75
CA GLY A 7 -15.22 -9.51 26.79
C GLY A 7 -15.70 -9.51 25.34
N ASP A 8 -16.47 -10.50 24.93
CA ASP A 8 -16.98 -10.63 23.55
C ASP A 8 -17.98 -9.52 23.18
N ILE A 9 -18.80 -9.10 24.15
CA ILE A 9 -19.75 -8.00 23.95
C ILE A 9 -18.99 -6.67 23.88
N LEU A 10 -18.00 -6.47 24.75
CA LEU A 10 -17.11 -5.32 24.69
C LEU A 10 -16.38 -5.25 23.34
N PHE A 11 -15.85 -6.38 22.87
CA PHE A 11 -15.19 -6.48 21.57
C PHE A 11 -16.14 -6.11 20.42
N SER A 12 -17.38 -6.62 20.44
CA SER A 12 -18.39 -6.30 19.42
C SER A 12 -18.74 -4.80 19.39
N ILE A 13 -18.80 -4.14 20.56
CA ILE A 13 -19.01 -2.70 20.65
C ILE A 13 -17.79 -1.96 20.07
N ILE A 14 -16.58 -2.36 20.48
CA ILE A 14 -15.32 -1.77 20.02
C ILE A 14 -15.18 -1.82 18.49
N GLN A 15 -15.61 -2.91 17.85
CA GLN A 15 -15.57 -3.07 16.40
C GLN A 15 -16.44 -2.06 15.63
N THR A 16 -17.44 -1.46 16.27
CA THR A 16 -18.32 -0.46 15.63
C THR A 16 -17.75 0.97 15.67
N LEU A 17 -16.68 1.19 16.42
CA LEU A 17 -16.08 2.51 16.61
C LEU A 17 -15.08 2.83 15.50
N PRO A 18 -15.04 4.10 15.03
CA PRO A 18 -13.96 4.54 14.15
C PRO A 18 -12.62 4.57 14.91
N ILE A 19 -11.50 4.48 14.18
CA ILE A 19 -10.15 4.40 14.78
C ILE A 19 -9.84 5.54 15.77
N PRO A 20 -10.22 6.81 15.53
CA PRO A 20 -9.99 7.88 16.51
C PRO A 20 -10.72 7.62 17.84
N ASP A 21 -11.97 7.18 17.78
CA ASP A 21 -12.79 6.90 18.97
C ASP A 21 -12.30 5.66 19.70
N LEU A 22 -11.79 4.66 18.97
CA LEU A 22 -11.13 3.48 19.54
C LEU A 22 -9.93 3.87 20.42
N VAL A 23 -9.09 4.79 19.93
CA VAL A 23 -7.92 5.28 20.68
C VAL A 23 -8.37 6.10 21.89
N ALA A 24 -9.38 6.96 21.72
CA ALA A 24 -9.93 7.75 22.82
C ALA A 24 -10.53 6.84 23.92
N LEU A 25 -11.23 5.76 23.53
CA LEU A 25 -11.81 4.79 24.45
C LEU A 25 -10.74 4.13 25.33
N GLY A 26 -9.61 3.73 24.74
CA GLY A 26 -8.48 3.13 25.46
C GLY A 26 -7.81 4.08 26.47
N ALA A 27 -8.03 5.39 26.35
CA ALA A 27 -7.52 6.40 27.29
C ALA A 27 -8.45 6.66 28.48
N THR A 28 -9.68 6.12 28.48
CA THR A 28 -10.69 6.43 29.51
C THR A 28 -10.50 5.64 30.80
N CYS A 29 -10.31 4.32 30.73
CA CYS A 29 -10.20 3.46 31.90
C CYS A 29 -9.33 2.22 31.62
N LYS A 30 -8.85 1.57 32.70
CA LYS A 30 -7.96 0.40 32.62
C LYS A 30 -8.58 -0.79 31.87
N THR A 31 -9.89 -1.01 32.04
CA THR A 31 -10.59 -2.11 31.37
C THR A 31 -10.64 -1.89 29.86
N PHE A 32 -11.01 -0.69 29.42
CA PHE A 32 -11.00 -0.35 28.01
C PHE A 32 -9.59 -0.29 27.44
N HIS A 33 -8.62 0.21 28.20
CA HIS A 33 -7.22 0.16 27.81
C HIS A 33 -6.80 -1.28 27.50
N ALA A 34 -7.04 -2.22 28.42
CA ALA A 34 -6.73 -3.64 28.22
C ALA A 34 -7.47 -4.23 27.01
N ALA A 35 -8.75 -3.90 26.82
CA ALA A 35 -9.52 -4.37 25.67
C ALA A 35 -8.99 -3.81 24.34
N THR A 36 -8.58 -2.54 24.29
CA THR A 36 -7.99 -1.90 23.10
C THR A 36 -6.55 -2.33 22.82
N GLU A 37 -5.87 -2.98 23.75
CA GLU A 37 -4.54 -3.59 23.52
C GLU A 37 -4.65 -5.02 22.97
N ASP A 38 -5.85 -5.60 22.92
CA ASP A 38 -6.04 -6.93 22.37
C ASP A 38 -5.71 -6.96 20.86
N ARG A 39 -4.99 -8.01 20.45
CA ARG A 39 -4.54 -8.17 19.06
C ARG A 39 -5.71 -8.23 18.08
N SER A 40 -6.83 -8.85 18.48
CA SER A 40 -7.99 -9.08 17.62
C SER A 40 -8.65 -7.77 17.18
N VAL A 41 -8.57 -6.73 18.03
CA VAL A 41 -9.09 -5.39 17.72
C VAL A 41 -8.32 -4.80 16.53
N TRP A 42 -6.99 -4.87 16.57
CA TRP A 42 -6.14 -4.30 15.52
C TRP A 42 -6.10 -5.17 14.26
N VAL A 43 -6.28 -6.49 14.37
CA VAL A 43 -6.51 -7.36 13.22
C VAL A 43 -7.78 -6.97 12.49
N TYR A 44 -8.88 -6.77 13.22
CA TYR A 44 -10.16 -6.34 12.64
C TYR A 44 -10.04 -4.97 11.96
N ALA A 45 -9.45 -3.99 12.66
CA ALA A 45 -9.22 -2.65 12.10
C ALA A 45 -8.36 -2.69 10.82
N MET A 46 -7.31 -3.50 10.81
CA MET A 46 -6.48 -3.70 9.62
C MET A 46 -7.25 -4.37 8.48
N ASP A 47 -8.06 -5.39 8.77
CA ASP A 47 -8.91 -6.05 7.77
C ASP A 47 -9.91 -5.08 7.12
N CYS A 48 -10.49 -4.17 7.91
CA CYS A 48 -11.33 -3.09 7.39
C CYS A 48 -10.58 -2.18 6.42
N ILE A 49 -9.34 -1.79 6.72
CA ILE A 49 -8.50 -0.97 5.82
C ILE A 49 -8.18 -1.74 4.54
N LEU A 50 -7.82 -3.01 4.65
CA LEU A 50 -7.40 -3.84 3.51
C LEU A 50 -8.54 -4.19 2.55
N LYS A 51 -9.80 -4.18 3.03
CA LYS A 51 -10.99 -4.27 2.17
C LYS A 51 -11.14 -3.06 1.25
N THR A 52 -10.73 -1.88 1.72
CA THR A 52 -10.77 -0.65 0.93
C THR A 52 -9.58 -0.56 -0.03
N ILE A 53 -8.39 -0.94 0.43
CA ILE A 53 -7.15 -0.91 -0.36
C ILE A 53 -6.50 -2.30 -0.31
N PRO A 54 -6.69 -3.15 -1.34
CA PRO A 54 -6.14 -4.49 -1.35
C PRO A 54 -4.60 -4.46 -1.36
N MET A 55 -3.97 -4.85 -0.25
CA MET A 55 -2.51 -5.00 -0.12
C MET A 55 -2.17 -6.44 0.27
N PRO A 56 -2.05 -7.38 -0.69
CA PRO A 56 -1.94 -8.82 -0.40
C PRO A 56 -0.74 -9.20 0.47
N HIS A 57 0.38 -8.48 0.33
CA HIS A 57 1.58 -8.69 1.14
C HIS A 57 1.37 -8.32 2.61
N VAL A 58 0.57 -7.29 2.90
CA VAL A 58 0.21 -6.91 4.26
C VAL A 58 -0.73 -7.96 4.83
N SER A 59 -1.78 -8.33 4.09
CA SER A 59 -2.73 -9.38 4.50
C SER A 59 -2.02 -10.70 4.85
N ALA A 60 -1.06 -11.13 4.02
CA ALA A 60 -0.30 -12.37 4.23
C ALA A 60 0.63 -12.31 5.45
N SER A 61 1.15 -11.13 5.79
CA SER A 61 2.05 -10.95 6.95
C SER A 61 1.31 -10.63 8.24
N MET A 62 0.01 -10.32 8.22
CA MET A 62 -0.79 -10.04 9.42
C MET A 62 -0.68 -11.12 10.50
N PRO A 63 -0.71 -12.44 10.20
CA PRO A 63 -0.61 -13.47 11.22
C PRO A 63 0.69 -13.41 12.05
N SER A 64 1.80 -12.97 11.45
CA SER A 64 3.09 -12.86 12.13
C SER A 64 3.32 -11.50 12.82
N MET A 65 2.43 -10.52 12.62
CA MET A 65 2.54 -9.21 13.27
C MET A 65 2.08 -9.24 14.73
N SER A 66 2.82 -8.54 15.58
CA SER A 66 2.44 -8.26 16.97
C SER A 66 1.27 -7.28 17.03
N ALA A 67 0.54 -7.25 18.16
CA ALA A 67 -0.54 -6.30 18.39
C ALA A 67 -0.08 -4.84 18.24
N GLN A 68 1.10 -4.52 18.78
CA GLN A 68 1.70 -3.19 18.69
C GLN A 68 2.03 -2.80 17.24
N GLU A 69 2.54 -3.74 16.43
CA GLU A 69 2.84 -3.47 15.02
C GLU A 69 1.56 -3.25 14.20
N LEU A 70 0.52 -4.05 14.45
CA LEU A 70 -0.80 -3.85 13.83
C LEU A 70 -1.38 -2.49 14.20
N LYS A 71 -1.40 -2.15 15.50
CA LYS A 71 -1.85 -0.86 16.01
C LYS A 71 -1.10 0.30 15.35
N ARG A 72 0.23 0.23 15.29
CA ARG A 72 1.07 1.25 14.65
C ARG A 72 0.68 1.45 13.19
N ARG A 73 0.48 0.38 12.43
CA ARG A 73 0.12 0.48 11.00
C ARG A 73 -1.29 1.00 10.78
N VAL A 74 -2.26 0.57 11.58
CA VAL A 74 -3.64 1.09 11.53
C VAL A 74 -3.63 2.60 11.78
N LEU A 75 -2.94 3.06 12.83
CA LEU A 75 -2.83 4.49 13.13
C LEU A 75 -2.13 5.27 12.02
N GLN A 76 -1.07 4.72 11.44
CA GLN A 76 -0.39 5.34 10.28
C GLN A 76 -1.32 5.47 9.08
N ALA A 77 -2.12 4.45 8.78
CA ALA A 77 -3.08 4.49 7.69
C ALA A 77 -4.16 5.55 7.92
N THR A 78 -4.71 5.65 9.14
CA THR A 78 -5.70 6.67 9.50
C THR A 78 -5.13 8.09 9.43
N VAL A 79 -3.89 8.30 9.90
CA VAL A 79 -3.21 9.60 9.77
C VAL A 79 -2.94 9.93 8.30
N LEU A 80 -2.52 8.95 7.51
CA LEU A 80 -2.30 9.16 6.08
C LEU A 80 -3.60 9.56 5.37
N GLU A 81 -4.70 8.87 5.65
CA GLU A 81 -6.03 9.17 5.12
C GLU A 81 -6.48 10.59 5.48
N SER A 82 -6.28 11.02 6.74
CA SER A 82 -6.66 12.37 7.16
C SER A 82 -5.81 13.45 6.49
N VAL A 83 -4.49 13.21 6.34
CA VAL A 83 -3.58 14.13 5.66
C VAL A 83 -3.90 14.21 4.17
N TRP A 84 -4.18 13.09 3.52
CA TRP A 84 -4.48 13.05 2.07
C TRP A 84 -5.87 13.60 1.74
N SER A 85 -6.81 13.51 2.67
CA SER A 85 -8.15 14.10 2.52
C SER A 85 -8.18 15.59 2.86
N SER A 86 -7.07 16.16 3.32
CA SER A 86 -6.97 17.59 3.62
C SER A 86 -6.98 18.40 2.33
N VAL A 87 -7.83 19.44 2.28
CA VAL A 87 -7.93 20.37 1.14
C VAL A 87 -6.61 21.11 0.91
N ASP A 88 -5.82 21.31 1.98
CA ASP A 88 -4.56 22.04 1.97
C ASP A 88 -3.34 21.12 1.85
N PHE A 89 -3.51 19.88 1.37
CA PHE A 89 -2.39 18.98 1.19
C PHE A 89 -1.38 19.55 0.19
N LEU A 90 -0.23 19.97 0.71
CA LEU A 90 0.92 20.36 -0.09
C LEU A 90 1.98 19.25 -0.03
N PRO A 91 2.37 18.66 -1.17
CA PRO A 91 3.42 17.66 -1.19
C PRO A 91 4.71 18.27 -0.63
N ARG A 92 5.27 17.64 0.41
CA ARG A 92 6.49 18.11 1.07
C ARG A 92 7.71 18.08 0.16
N ASN A 93 7.74 17.17 -0.80
CA ASN A 93 8.83 17.01 -1.74
C ASN A 93 8.27 16.70 -3.12
N ILE A 94 8.54 17.58 -4.08
CA ILE A 94 8.28 17.35 -5.50
C ILE A 94 9.64 17.18 -6.16
N ARG A 95 9.82 16.06 -6.85
CA ARG A 95 11.00 15.82 -7.68
C ARG A 95 10.59 15.71 -9.13
N SER A 96 11.32 16.41 -9.98
CA SER A 96 11.19 16.28 -11.42
C SER A 96 12.36 15.45 -11.91
N VAL A 97 12.05 14.36 -12.62
CA VAL A 97 13.06 13.50 -13.22
C VAL A 97 13.12 13.83 -14.71
N ALA A 98 14.31 14.21 -15.18
CA ALA A 98 14.52 14.49 -16.59
C ALA A 98 14.41 13.20 -17.40
N CYS A 99 13.35 13.10 -18.21
CA CYS A 99 13.16 11.98 -19.13
C CYS A 99 13.79 12.34 -20.48
N LYS A 100 14.65 11.46 -21.01
CA LYS A 100 15.31 11.67 -22.31
C LYS A 100 14.34 11.64 -23.49
N SER A 101 13.14 11.09 -23.26
CA SER A 101 12.12 10.83 -24.26
C SER A 101 10.73 11.05 -23.66
N SER A 102 9.73 11.28 -24.51
CA SER A 102 8.34 11.46 -24.09
C SER A 102 7.81 10.24 -23.34
N VAL A 103 7.28 10.45 -22.14
CA VAL A 103 6.68 9.42 -21.31
C VAL A 103 5.21 9.24 -21.70
N ARG A 104 4.82 8.01 -22.03
CA ARG A 104 3.44 7.64 -22.35
C ARG A 104 2.65 7.24 -21.11
N GLY A 105 3.33 6.74 -20.09
CA GLY A 105 2.72 6.40 -18.81
C GLY A 105 3.76 6.12 -17.74
N ALA A 106 3.38 6.30 -16.48
CA ALA A 106 4.20 5.97 -15.33
C ALA A 106 3.34 5.22 -14.29
N ARG A 107 3.95 4.26 -13.58
CA ARG A 107 3.29 3.53 -12.50
C ARG A 107 4.27 3.27 -11.35
N LEU A 108 3.85 3.59 -10.14
CA LEU A 108 4.54 3.23 -8.91
C LEU A 108 4.30 1.74 -8.61
N LEU A 109 5.35 1.02 -8.24
CA LEU A 109 5.23 -0.37 -7.80
C LEU A 109 4.60 -0.46 -6.40
N PRO A 110 3.97 -1.60 -6.06
CA PRO A 110 3.31 -1.78 -4.76
C PRO A 110 4.21 -1.57 -3.55
N ASP A 111 5.53 -1.76 -3.70
CA ASP A 111 6.50 -1.53 -2.63
C ASP A 111 6.84 -0.04 -2.44
N GLY A 112 6.35 0.84 -3.31
CA GLY A 112 6.58 2.28 -3.30
C GLY A 112 8.03 2.68 -3.57
N ARG A 113 8.94 1.73 -3.81
CA ARG A 113 10.37 2.01 -3.99
C ARG A 113 10.74 2.24 -5.43
N TRP A 114 9.92 1.77 -6.37
CA TRP A 114 10.22 1.80 -7.78
C TRP A 114 9.08 2.41 -8.60
N VAL A 115 9.44 3.17 -9.62
CA VAL A 115 8.54 3.72 -10.64
C VAL A 115 8.93 3.13 -11.98
N ILE A 116 7.97 2.54 -12.68
CA ILE A 116 8.13 2.15 -14.07
C ILE A 116 7.58 3.24 -14.95
N MET A 117 8.36 3.67 -15.94
CA MET A 117 7.92 4.57 -16.99
C MET A 117 7.92 3.85 -18.32
N LEU A 118 6.83 4.01 -19.08
CA LEU A 118 6.74 3.62 -20.49
C LEU A 118 7.06 4.82 -21.35
N ILE A 119 8.10 4.66 -22.14
CA ILE A 119 8.54 5.63 -23.12
C ILE A 119 7.75 5.46 -24.42
N GLN A 120 7.59 6.53 -25.18
CA GLN A 120 6.84 6.54 -26.44
C GLN A 120 7.35 5.53 -27.48
N ASN A 121 8.63 5.18 -27.43
CA ASN A 121 9.23 4.15 -28.29
C ASN A 121 8.89 2.70 -27.87
N GLY A 122 8.08 2.52 -26.83
CA GLY A 122 7.71 1.22 -26.26
C GLY A 122 8.68 0.71 -25.20
N SER A 123 9.83 1.35 -25.03
CA SER A 123 10.79 0.97 -23.99
C SER A 123 10.23 1.25 -22.59
N LEU A 124 10.61 0.40 -21.64
CA LEU A 124 10.34 0.64 -20.23
C LEU A 124 11.59 1.13 -19.55
N GLU A 125 11.45 2.05 -18.60
CA GLU A 125 12.54 2.47 -17.74
C GLU A 125 12.12 2.31 -16.28
N LEU A 126 13.04 1.78 -15.47
CA LEU A 126 12.83 1.57 -14.04
C LEU A 126 13.60 2.64 -13.25
N TYR A 127 12.89 3.34 -12.38
CA TYR A 127 13.43 4.39 -11.52
C TYR A 127 13.27 4.01 -10.07
N LYS A 128 14.35 4.13 -9.29
CA LYS A 128 14.25 4.03 -7.84
C LYS A 128 13.75 5.36 -7.30
N THR A 129 12.74 5.33 -6.42
CA THR A 129 12.23 6.52 -5.75
C THR A 129 13.35 7.22 -4.97
N GLY A 130 13.52 8.52 -5.22
CA GLY A 130 14.59 9.32 -4.64
C GLY A 130 15.93 9.27 -5.38
N ALA A 131 16.07 8.47 -6.43
CA ALA A 131 17.20 8.53 -7.34
C ALA A 131 16.92 9.50 -8.50
N ASP A 132 17.94 10.25 -8.91
CA ASP A 132 17.83 11.24 -9.99
C ASP A 132 18.16 10.64 -11.37
N ALA A 133 18.54 9.36 -11.41
CA ALA A 133 18.86 8.62 -12.63
C ALA A 133 18.12 7.28 -12.70
N PRO A 134 17.76 6.80 -13.91
CA PRO A 134 17.18 5.48 -14.07
C PRO A 134 18.16 4.40 -13.60
N ALA A 135 17.64 3.36 -12.93
CA ALA A 135 18.40 2.14 -12.68
C ALA A 135 18.60 1.30 -13.97
N ALA A 136 17.97 1.73 -15.07
CA ALA A 136 18.19 1.29 -16.45
C ALA A 136 18.01 -0.21 -16.68
N VAL A 137 16.76 -0.67 -16.62
CA VAL A 137 16.34 -1.88 -17.34
C VAL A 137 15.47 -1.43 -18.51
N THR A 138 16.09 -1.24 -19.68
CA THR A 138 15.39 -0.87 -20.92
C THR A 138 14.89 -2.13 -21.62
N LEU A 139 13.63 -2.47 -21.40
CA LEU A 139 12.97 -3.51 -22.17
C LEU A 139 12.34 -2.88 -23.40
N SER A 140 12.99 -3.02 -24.55
CA SER A 140 12.47 -2.55 -25.84
C SER A 140 11.68 -3.68 -26.51
N PRO A 141 10.36 -3.56 -26.66
CA PRO A 141 9.61 -4.48 -27.50
C PRO A 141 10.10 -4.33 -28.95
N GLY A 142 10.33 -5.45 -29.64
CA GLY A 142 10.81 -5.44 -31.04
C GLY A 142 9.84 -4.83 -32.06
N LYS A 143 8.66 -4.37 -31.61
CA LYS A 143 7.64 -3.70 -32.42
C LYS A 143 7.02 -2.51 -31.67
N PRO A 144 6.59 -1.46 -32.38
CA PRO A 144 5.90 -0.33 -31.78
C PRO A 144 4.60 -0.80 -31.11
N VAL A 145 4.40 -0.35 -29.89
CA VAL A 145 3.32 -0.82 -29.03
C VAL A 145 2.07 0.02 -29.25
N GLY A 146 0.99 -0.61 -29.74
CA GLY A 146 -0.30 0.04 -29.96
C GLY A 146 -1.01 0.35 -28.65
N SER A 147 -1.45 -0.68 -27.93
CA SER A 147 -2.09 -0.58 -26.62
C SER A 147 -1.24 -1.21 -25.51
N VAL A 148 -1.18 -0.56 -24.34
CA VAL A 148 -0.52 -1.10 -23.14
C VAL A 148 -1.53 -1.19 -22.02
N GLN A 149 -1.80 -2.43 -21.58
CA GLN A 149 -2.47 -2.65 -20.30
C GLN A 149 -1.44 -3.01 -19.24
N TRP A 150 -1.54 -2.29 -18.13
CA TRP A 150 -0.68 -2.44 -16.98
C TRP A 150 -1.39 -3.25 -15.90
N VAL A 151 -0.83 -4.39 -15.53
CA VAL A 151 -1.25 -5.11 -14.34
C VAL A 151 -0.06 -5.22 -13.39
N THR A 152 -0.12 -4.48 -12.29
CA THR A 152 0.79 -4.67 -11.16
C THR A 152 0.23 -5.78 -10.30
N SER A 153 1.00 -6.84 -10.14
CA SER A 153 0.67 -7.95 -9.25
C SER A 153 1.86 -8.21 -8.33
N LEU A 154 1.69 -9.13 -7.39
CA LEU A 154 2.78 -9.71 -6.62
C LEU A 154 3.02 -11.13 -7.14
N SER A 155 4.27 -11.57 -7.15
CA SER A 155 4.62 -12.96 -7.42
C SER A 155 4.18 -13.85 -6.24
N ALA A 156 4.25 -15.17 -6.42
CA ALA A 156 4.07 -16.12 -5.32
C ALA A 156 5.09 -15.93 -4.18
N THR A 157 6.21 -15.26 -4.44
CA THR A 157 7.25 -14.88 -3.47
C THR A 157 7.12 -13.44 -2.98
N TYR A 158 6.01 -12.76 -3.28
CA TYR A 158 5.74 -11.35 -2.93
C TYR A 158 6.70 -10.34 -3.56
N GLU A 159 7.38 -10.71 -4.65
CA GLU A 159 8.13 -9.76 -5.44
C GLU A 159 7.17 -8.95 -6.33
N PRO A 160 7.41 -7.65 -6.52
CA PRO A 160 6.56 -6.83 -7.38
C PRO A 160 6.67 -7.31 -8.83
N LEU A 161 5.56 -7.80 -9.38
CA LEU A 161 5.42 -8.17 -10.79
C LEU A 161 4.71 -7.05 -11.54
N VAL A 162 5.24 -6.72 -12.72
CA VAL A 162 4.51 -5.88 -13.66
C VAL A 162 4.28 -6.69 -14.93
N LEU A 163 3.03 -6.99 -15.17
CA LEU A 163 2.58 -7.59 -16.42
C LEU A 163 2.21 -6.45 -17.36
N LEU A 164 2.85 -6.48 -18.52
CA LEU A 164 2.54 -5.60 -19.62
C LEU A 164 1.92 -6.41 -20.73
N LYS A 165 0.63 -6.19 -20.94
CA LYS A 165 -0.03 -6.74 -22.11
C LYS A 165 0.15 -5.74 -23.25
N ILE A 166 0.96 -6.15 -24.22
CA ILE A 166 1.27 -5.43 -25.45
C ILE A 166 0.66 -6.27 -26.57
N ASP A 167 -0.27 -5.69 -27.35
CA ASP A 167 -1.05 -6.32 -28.43
C ASP A 167 -0.52 -7.68 -28.93
N SER A 168 -0.93 -8.75 -28.21
CA SER A 168 -0.57 -10.16 -28.39
C SER A 168 0.93 -10.40 -28.70
N PRO A 169 1.84 -10.49 -27.70
CA PRO A 169 1.71 -11.33 -26.51
C PRO A 169 1.92 -10.62 -25.15
N THR A 170 1.44 -11.23 -24.06
CA THR A 170 1.65 -10.75 -22.68
C THR A 170 3.13 -10.88 -22.29
N LEU A 171 3.81 -9.76 -22.04
CA LEU A 171 5.14 -9.74 -21.45
C LEU A 171 4.99 -9.66 -19.93
N ALA A 172 5.37 -10.75 -19.25
CA ALA A 172 5.47 -10.76 -17.80
C ALA A 172 6.88 -10.31 -17.40
N ILE A 173 6.99 -9.20 -16.67
CA ILE A 173 8.27 -8.73 -16.14
C ILE A 173 8.27 -8.95 -14.64
N SER A 174 9.13 -9.85 -14.18
CA SER A 174 9.45 -10.00 -12.76
C SER A 174 10.62 -9.09 -12.41
N ILE A 175 10.39 -8.17 -11.46
CA ILE A 175 11.45 -7.36 -10.89
C ILE A 175 11.83 -8.02 -9.58
N SER A 176 12.90 -8.81 -9.60
CA SER A 176 13.48 -9.36 -8.37
C SER A 176 14.28 -8.26 -7.69
N THR A 177 13.91 -7.94 -6.45
CA THR A 177 14.62 -6.96 -5.62
C THR A 177 15.59 -7.71 -4.72
N THR A 178 16.86 -7.78 -5.11
CA THR A 178 17.96 -8.15 -4.19
C THR A 178 18.28 -7.03 -3.22
#